data_AF-A0A5R8L4W0-F1
#
_entry.id   AF-A0A5R8L4W0-F1
#
_cell.length_a   1.000
_cell.length_b   1.000
_cell.length_c   1.000
_cell.angle_alpha   90.00
_cell.angle_beta   90.00
_cell.angle_gamma   90.00
#
_symmetry.space_group_name_H-M   'P 1'
#
loop_
_entity.id
_entity.type
_entity.pdbx_description
1 polymer ?
#
loop_
_entity_poly.entity_id
_entity_poly.type
_entity_poly.pdbx_seq_one_letter_code
_entity_poly.pdbx_strand_id
1 'polypeptide(L)'
;MVLVLAVYSLLGPLIETVLTDRAHYKEGATATNPVVAAIDEAGSIVVPVIAAAAVLLVVLFARVSGPSLLLVVAPGLVLAANEFVHGRTPTFGLLLTAAAGALLVSVRVKPADLAVLGYAGAAVAAGSIVAMYAAPAAVVISGGTGTFDKSLTGAPLLAGIFSHSNTFGMFLALSMPCIFLVRRPLVRWTLLAVVVWALVLSSSRTALVGAGVMLAIVVLSRLLPRTGFVVVGTIGAVGALIAVVRIPFTETDPEAFTSRGAIWIYNREALGDHGLFGLGAHWYADNYAVLRKVLSSAASHAHNLVLTTLVIGGAIVLVAWLAVIVAALRGAATDPVRSSSVAGIAFIVGLLAMGATETPFPLVGWGPLSASALVPLFVFATRRWFEREEADLGGAVPLTRAERRVRWS
;
A
#
# COMPACT_ATOMS: atom_id res chain seq x y z
N MET A 1 -17.31 1.24 3.32
CA MET A 1 -16.18 2.14 3.01
C MET A 1 -15.01 1.41 2.35
N VAL A 2 -14.43 0.39 2.99
CA VAL A 2 -13.31 -0.41 2.43
C VAL A 2 -13.56 -0.86 0.99
N LEU A 3 -14.75 -1.39 0.69
CA LEU A 3 -15.13 -1.80 -0.67
C LEU A 3 -15.08 -0.65 -1.68
N VAL A 4 -15.56 0.54 -1.31
CA VAL A 4 -15.59 1.71 -2.21
C VAL A 4 -14.17 2.12 -2.60
N LEU A 5 -13.27 2.21 -1.61
CA LEU A 5 -11.86 2.53 -1.85
C LEU A 5 -11.15 1.43 -2.66
N ALA A 6 -11.50 0.16 -2.44
CA ALA A 6 -11.00 -0.96 -3.22
C ALA A 6 -11.46 -0.87 -4.68
N VAL A 7 -12.76 -0.68 -4.94
CA VAL A 7 -13.29 -0.51 -6.29
C VAL A 7 -12.64 0.69 -6.98
N TYR A 8 -12.51 1.82 -6.30
CA TYR A 8 -11.86 3.00 -6.87
C TYR A 8 -10.40 2.73 -7.27
N SER A 9 -9.64 1.98 -6.46
CA SER A 9 -8.25 1.59 -6.79
C SER A 9 -8.17 0.63 -7.99
N LEU A 10 -9.21 -0.16 -8.23
CA LEU A 10 -9.23 -1.20 -9.27
C LEU A 10 -9.86 -0.72 -10.57
N LEU A 11 -10.62 0.37 -10.54
CA LEU A 11 -11.41 0.84 -11.69
C LEU A 11 -10.51 1.21 -12.88
N GLY A 12 -9.50 2.05 -12.69
CA GLY A 12 -8.55 2.43 -13.74
C GLY A 12 -7.87 1.21 -14.40
N PRO A 13 -7.19 0.34 -13.62
CA PRO A 13 -6.58 -0.89 -14.13
C PRO A 13 -7.57 -1.80 -14.88
N LEU A 14 -8.78 -1.98 -14.35
CA LEU A 14 -9.81 -2.80 -14.98
C LEU A 14 -10.19 -2.26 -16.36
N ILE A 15 -10.41 -0.95 -16.46
CA ILE A 15 -10.80 -0.29 -17.71
C ILE A 15 -9.64 -0.32 -18.71
N GLU A 16 -8.42 -0.05 -18.26
CA GLU A 16 -7.23 -0.14 -19.10
C GLU A 16 -7.07 -1.55 -19.68
N THR A 17 -7.32 -2.59 -18.88
CA THR A 17 -7.27 -3.99 -19.31
C THR A 17 -8.33 -4.34 -20.35
N VAL A 18 -9.52 -3.77 -20.23
CA VAL A 18 -10.63 -4.02 -21.17
C VAL A 18 -10.44 -3.27 -22.48
N LEU A 19 -9.86 -2.07 -22.43
CA LEU A 19 -9.81 -1.14 -23.57
C LEU A 19 -8.45 -1.06 -24.28
N THR A 20 -7.40 -1.68 -23.74
CA THR A 20 -6.03 -1.57 -24.28
C THR A 20 -5.52 -2.94 -24.69
N ASP A 21 -5.07 -3.07 -25.94
CA ASP A 21 -4.37 -4.26 -26.40
C ASP A 21 -2.96 -4.32 -25.81
N ARG A 22 -2.76 -5.23 -24.84
CA ARG A 22 -1.47 -5.39 -24.16
C ARG A 22 -0.47 -6.26 -24.93
N ALA A 23 -0.88 -6.93 -26.02
CA ALA A 23 0.05 -7.67 -26.87
C ALA A 23 1.09 -6.75 -27.54
N HIS A 24 0.78 -5.46 -27.65
CA HIS A 24 1.65 -4.44 -28.25
C HIS A 24 2.18 -3.42 -27.23
N TYR A 25 1.99 -3.69 -25.93
CA TYR A 25 2.43 -2.77 -24.87
C TYR A 25 3.97 -2.72 -24.81
N LYS A 26 4.54 -1.56 -25.13
CA LYS A 26 5.94 -1.25 -24.87
C LYS A 26 6.02 -0.44 -23.58
N GLU A 27 6.88 -0.87 -22.66
CA GLU A 27 7.12 -0.16 -21.41
C GLU A 27 7.50 1.31 -21.68
N GLY A 28 6.71 2.25 -21.13
CA GLY A 28 6.84 3.69 -21.37
C GLY A 28 6.16 4.21 -22.65
N ALA A 29 5.29 3.46 -23.32
CA ALA A 29 4.37 4.02 -24.31
C ALA A 29 3.28 4.81 -23.58
N THR A 30 3.25 6.12 -23.79
CA THR A 30 2.39 7.10 -23.10
C THR A 30 1.03 7.31 -23.77
N ALA A 31 0.63 6.45 -24.72
CA ALA A 31 -0.67 6.56 -25.35
C ALA A 31 -1.75 6.00 -24.40
N THR A 32 -2.11 6.79 -23.39
CA THR A 32 -3.25 6.48 -22.53
C THR A 32 -4.51 6.48 -23.38
N ASN A 33 -5.30 5.41 -23.31
CA ASN A 33 -6.59 5.36 -23.99
C ASN A 33 -7.43 6.60 -23.58
N PRO A 34 -8.03 7.35 -24.51
CA PRO A 34 -8.76 8.59 -24.20
C PRO A 34 -9.90 8.37 -23.19
N VAL A 35 -10.49 7.16 -23.16
CA VAL A 35 -11.51 6.80 -22.15
C VAL A 35 -10.89 6.66 -20.77
N VAL A 36 -9.70 6.05 -20.67
CA VAL A 36 -8.96 5.96 -19.40
C VAL A 36 -8.59 7.36 -18.92
N ALA A 37 -8.08 8.22 -19.82
CA ALA A 37 -7.77 9.61 -19.49
C ALA A 37 -9.02 10.38 -19.02
N ALA A 38 -10.17 10.22 -19.69
CA ALA A 38 -11.42 10.87 -19.29
C ALA A 38 -11.95 10.36 -17.94
N ILE A 39 -11.74 9.09 -17.60
CA ILE A 39 -12.13 8.51 -16.32
C ILE A 39 -11.18 8.93 -15.20
N ASP A 40 -9.89 9.00 -15.47
CA ASP A 40 -8.90 9.55 -14.54
C ASP A 40 -9.19 11.03 -14.27
N GLU A 41 -9.54 11.80 -15.31
CA GLU A 41 -9.97 13.20 -15.19
C GLU A 41 -11.27 13.31 -14.38
N ALA A 42 -12.31 12.57 -14.73
CA ALA A 42 -13.57 12.56 -13.98
C ALA A 42 -13.36 12.09 -12.53
N GLY A 43 -12.55 11.06 -12.30
CA GLY A 43 -12.19 10.55 -10.98
C GLY A 43 -11.41 11.59 -10.16
N SER A 44 -10.52 12.35 -10.81
CA SER A 44 -9.77 13.44 -10.18
C SER A 44 -10.65 14.61 -9.74
N ILE A 45 -11.89 14.72 -10.24
CA ILE A 45 -12.88 15.72 -9.83
C ILE A 45 -13.87 15.13 -8.83
N VAL A 46 -14.47 13.98 -9.16
CA VAL A 46 -15.54 13.36 -8.37
C VAL A 46 -15.05 12.89 -7.02
N VAL A 47 -13.87 12.27 -6.94
CA VAL A 47 -13.38 11.73 -5.67
C VAL A 47 -13.02 12.83 -4.66
N PRO A 48 -12.31 13.92 -5.02
CA PRO A 48 -12.12 15.03 -4.09
C PRO A 48 -13.43 15.69 -3.66
N VAL A 49 -14.42 15.83 -4.54
CA VAL A 49 -15.73 16.39 -4.18
C VAL A 49 -16.45 15.49 -3.18
N ILE A 50 -16.51 14.18 -3.43
CA ILE A 50 -17.11 13.22 -2.50
C ILE A 50 -16.33 13.20 -1.19
N ALA A 51 -15.00 13.25 -1.24
CA ALA A 51 -14.18 13.17 -0.06
C ALA A 51 -14.25 14.48 0.77
N ALA A 52 -14.27 15.65 0.13
CA ALA A 52 -14.51 16.94 0.79
C ALA A 52 -15.92 17.02 1.38
N ALA A 53 -16.94 16.59 0.65
CA ALA A 53 -18.32 16.52 1.15
C ALA A 53 -18.44 15.53 2.31
N ALA A 54 -17.79 14.37 2.23
CA ALA A 54 -17.80 13.39 3.31
C ALA A 54 -17.01 13.87 4.53
N VAL A 55 -15.86 14.52 4.35
CA VAL A 55 -15.10 15.15 5.45
C VAL A 55 -15.93 16.27 6.09
N LEU A 56 -16.56 17.14 5.29
CA LEU A 56 -17.40 18.22 5.80
C LEU A 56 -18.61 17.66 6.58
N LEU A 57 -19.34 16.70 6.00
CA LEU A 57 -20.45 16.03 6.68
C LEU A 57 -19.98 15.38 8.00
N VAL A 58 -18.79 14.79 8.01
CA VAL A 58 -18.27 14.17 9.23
C VAL A 58 -17.85 15.22 10.25
N VAL A 59 -17.15 16.27 9.86
CA VAL A 59 -16.76 17.35 10.79
C VAL A 59 -18.00 17.99 11.40
N LEU A 60 -19.07 18.11 10.62
CA LEU A 60 -20.34 18.67 11.07
C LEU A 60 -21.14 17.71 11.97
N PHE A 61 -21.04 16.38 11.76
CA PHE A 61 -21.98 15.43 12.37
C PHE A 61 -21.34 14.30 13.20
N ALA A 62 -20.03 14.09 13.15
CA ALA A 62 -19.35 12.99 13.82
C ALA A 62 -18.44 13.47 14.96
N ARG A 63 -18.55 12.82 16.11
CA ARG A 63 -17.57 12.91 17.21
C ARG A 63 -16.31 12.13 16.82
N VAL A 64 -15.45 12.74 16.02
CA VAL A 64 -14.13 12.18 15.64
C VAL A 64 -13.05 12.82 16.51
N SER A 65 -12.10 12.04 17.05
CA SER A 65 -10.94 12.63 17.73
C SER A 65 -10.05 13.38 16.74
N GLY A 66 -9.85 14.67 17.00
CA GLY A 66 -8.89 15.50 16.26
C GLY A 66 -7.51 14.84 16.07
N PRO A 67 -6.93 14.17 17.09
CA PRO A 67 -5.67 13.45 16.93
C PRO A 67 -5.66 12.30 15.91
N SER A 68 -6.73 11.48 15.85
CA SER A 68 -6.78 10.35 14.90
C SER A 68 -6.95 10.85 13.46
N LEU A 69 -7.74 11.91 13.29
CA LEU A 69 -7.90 12.60 12.01
C LEU A 69 -6.58 13.24 11.56
N LEU A 70 -5.92 14.00 12.45
CA LEU A 70 -4.64 14.65 12.15
C LEU A 70 -3.58 13.63 11.73
N LEU A 71 -3.50 12.49 12.41
CA LEU A 71 -2.53 11.43 12.10
C LEU A 71 -2.63 10.95 10.65
N VAL A 72 -3.84 10.68 10.14
CA VAL A 72 -4.05 10.12 8.80
C VAL A 72 -4.09 11.18 7.70
N VAL A 73 -4.42 12.42 8.05
CA VAL A 73 -4.49 13.56 7.12
C VAL A 73 -3.12 14.23 6.94
N ALA A 74 -2.27 14.21 7.97
CA ALA A 74 -0.98 14.91 7.97
C ALA A 74 -0.07 14.57 6.78
N PRO A 75 0.14 13.30 6.37
CA PRO A 75 1.04 13.02 5.25
C PRO A 75 0.62 13.69 3.94
N GLY A 76 -0.68 13.69 3.64
CA GLY A 76 -1.21 14.35 2.43
C GLY A 76 -1.18 15.87 2.53
N LEU A 77 -1.54 16.45 3.68
CA LEU A 77 -1.49 17.91 3.87
C LEU A 77 -0.07 18.46 3.85
N VAL A 78 0.89 17.77 4.48
CA VAL A 78 2.29 18.19 4.48
C VAL A 78 2.87 18.10 3.07
N LEU A 79 2.58 17.03 2.32
CA LEU A 79 3.03 16.91 0.94
C LEU A 79 2.38 17.97 0.03
N ALA A 80 1.09 18.26 0.23
CA ALA A 80 0.43 19.36 -0.47
C ALA A 80 1.06 20.72 -0.12
N ALA A 81 1.28 21.00 1.17
CA ALA A 81 1.92 22.23 1.61
C ALA A 81 3.35 22.39 1.07
N ASN A 82 4.05 21.26 0.88
CA ASN A 82 5.38 21.22 0.30
C ASN A 82 5.44 21.76 -1.14
N GLU A 83 4.34 21.68 -1.91
CA GLU A 83 4.29 22.27 -3.26
C GLU A 83 4.47 23.79 -3.24
N PHE A 84 4.01 24.49 -2.18
CA PHE A 84 4.21 25.93 -2.07
C PHE A 84 5.69 26.30 -1.90
N VAL A 85 6.48 25.46 -1.23
CA VAL A 85 7.94 25.63 -1.12
C VAL A 85 8.61 25.55 -2.49
N HIS A 86 8.01 24.81 -3.42
CA HIS A 86 8.48 24.64 -4.79
C HIS A 86 7.81 25.59 -5.79
N GLY A 87 7.06 26.59 -5.30
CA GLY A 87 6.38 27.57 -6.15
C GLY A 87 5.21 27.00 -6.97
N ARG A 88 4.63 25.87 -6.53
CA ARG A 88 3.52 25.18 -7.19
C ARG A 88 2.25 25.25 -6.37
N THR A 89 1.12 25.22 -7.07
CA THR A 89 -0.19 25.05 -6.44
C THR A 89 -0.45 23.56 -6.19
N PRO A 90 -0.86 23.16 -4.99
CA PRO A 90 -1.17 21.76 -4.70
C PRO A 90 -2.28 21.24 -5.62
N THR A 91 -2.06 20.06 -6.20
CA THR A 91 -3.10 19.40 -6.99
C THR A 91 -4.06 18.65 -6.09
N PHE A 92 -5.31 18.48 -6.53
CA PHE A 92 -6.31 17.70 -5.80
C PHE A 92 -5.87 16.26 -5.52
N GLY A 93 -5.06 15.68 -6.42
CA GLY A 93 -4.50 14.34 -6.25
C GLY A 93 -3.72 14.19 -4.94
N LEU A 94 -2.96 15.21 -4.53
CA LEU A 94 -2.19 15.18 -3.27
C LEU A 94 -3.07 15.09 -2.02
N LEU A 95 -4.32 15.54 -2.11
CA LEU A 95 -5.27 15.54 -1.01
C LEU A 95 -6.09 14.25 -0.92
N LEU A 96 -6.09 13.40 -1.97
CA LEU A 96 -6.89 12.16 -2.00
C LEU A 96 -6.53 11.21 -0.87
N THR A 97 -5.24 11.05 -0.56
CA THR A 97 -4.77 10.20 0.54
C THR A 97 -5.27 10.70 1.89
N ALA A 98 -5.18 12.01 2.13
CA ALA A 98 -5.69 12.63 3.34
C ALA A 98 -7.21 12.46 3.47
N ALA A 99 -7.93 12.67 2.38
CA ALA A 99 -9.38 12.58 2.36
C ALA A 99 -9.88 11.14 2.56
N ALA A 100 -9.19 10.14 1.98
CA ALA A 100 -9.45 8.72 2.23
C ALA A 100 -9.16 8.34 3.69
N GLY A 101 -8.04 8.79 4.25
CA GLY A 101 -7.71 8.59 5.67
C GLY A 101 -8.78 9.17 6.58
N ALA A 102 -9.17 10.43 6.34
CA ALA A 102 -10.26 11.07 7.05
C ALA A 102 -11.54 10.25 6.98
N LEU A 103 -11.97 9.85 5.77
CA LEU A 103 -13.18 9.07 5.55
C LEU A 103 -13.19 7.72 6.30
N LEU A 104 -12.06 7.01 6.34
CA LEU A 104 -11.92 5.78 7.12
C LEU A 104 -12.08 6.03 8.61
N VAL A 105 -11.49 7.12 9.11
CA VAL A 105 -11.56 7.49 10.52
C VAL A 105 -12.98 7.89 10.91
N SER A 106 -13.60 8.71 10.06
CA SER A 106 -14.97 9.18 10.19
C SER A 106 -16.00 8.07 10.35
N VAL A 107 -15.88 7.04 9.51
CA VAL A 107 -16.78 5.88 9.50
C VAL A 107 -16.39 4.83 10.54
N ARG A 108 -15.29 5.05 11.28
CA ARG A 108 -14.76 4.16 12.32
C ARG A 108 -14.56 2.73 11.81
N VAL A 109 -13.93 2.61 10.64
CA VAL A 109 -13.67 1.31 10.01
C VAL A 109 -12.87 0.41 10.96
N LYS A 110 -13.35 -0.82 11.15
CA LYS A 110 -12.76 -1.79 12.08
C LYS A 110 -11.79 -2.71 11.34
N PRO A 111 -10.80 -3.31 12.02
CA PRO A 111 -9.94 -4.30 11.40
C PRO A 111 -10.72 -5.45 10.72
N ALA A 112 -11.82 -5.92 11.32
CA ALA A 112 -12.65 -6.96 10.72
C ALA A 112 -13.20 -6.59 9.32
N ASP A 113 -13.41 -5.30 9.03
CA ASP A 113 -13.89 -4.82 7.72
C ASP A 113 -12.81 -4.96 6.64
N LEU A 114 -11.53 -5.05 7.03
CA LEU A 114 -10.43 -5.28 6.09
C LEU A 114 -10.52 -6.65 5.43
N ALA A 115 -11.31 -7.61 5.96
CA ALA A 115 -11.57 -8.88 5.28
C ALA A 115 -12.08 -8.68 3.84
N VAL A 116 -12.77 -7.56 3.57
CA VAL A 116 -13.19 -7.15 2.22
C VAL A 116 -12.01 -7.02 1.26
N LEU A 117 -10.86 -6.51 1.70
CA LEU A 117 -9.64 -6.45 0.88
C LEU A 117 -9.07 -7.84 0.61
N GLY A 118 -9.18 -8.76 1.58
CA GLY A 118 -8.80 -10.16 1.36
C GLY A 118 -9.65 -10.82 0.27
N TYR A 119 -10.96 -10.57 0.27
CA TYR A 119 -11.86 -11.02 -0.80
C TYR A 119 -11.57 -10.33 -2.13
N ALA A 120 -11.34 -9.02 -2.14
CA ALA A 120 -11.02 -8.27 -3.35
C ALA A 120 -9.70 -8.77 -3.99
N GLY A 121 -8.66 -8.97 -3.18
CA GLY A 121 -7.39 -9.55 -3.62
C GLY A 121 -7.56 -10.93 -4.25
N ALA A 122 -8.33 -11.82 -3.61
CA ALA A 122 -8.61 -13.14 -4.15
C ALA A 122 -9.48 -13.11 -5.41
N ALA A 123 -10.43 -12.20 -5.52
CA ALA A 123 -11.26 -12.03 -6.72
C ALA A 123 -10.42 -11.54 -7.90
N VAL A 124 -9.53 -10.57 -7.68
CA VAL A 124 -8.56 -10.09 -8.67
C VAL A 124 -7.60 -11.20 -9.10
N ALA A 125 -7.09 -12.00 -8.14
CA ALA A 125 -6.25 -13.16 -8.44
C ALA A 125 -6.99 -14.21 -9.29
N ALA A 126 -8.18 -14.63 -8.87
CA ALA A 126 -9.00 -15.61 -9.59
C ALA A 126 -9.36 -15.12 -11.00
N GLY A 127 -9.84 -13.88 -11.12
CA GLY A 127 -10.16 -13.27 -12.42
C GLY A 127 -8.95 -13.20 -13.34
N SER A 128 -7.78 -12.87 -12.81
CA SER A 128 -6.53 -12.82 -13.59
C SER A 128 -6.07 -14.20 -14.05
N ILE A 129 -6.19 -15.23 -13.19
CA ILE A 129 -5.88 -16.62 -13.56
C ILE A 129 -6.84 -17.11 -14.65
N VAL A 130 -8.15 -16.87 -14.50
CA VAL A 130 -9.13 -17.25 -15.54
C VAL A 130 -8.86 -16.52 -16.85
N ALA A 131 -8.60 -15.22 -16.80
CA ALA A 131 -8.27 -14.41 -17.96
C ALA A 131 -6.95 -14.84 -18.62
N MET A 132 -5.99 -15.38 -17.87
CA MET A 132 -4.74 -15.90 -18.44
C MET A 132 -5.01 -17.07 -19.41
N TYR A 133 -6.02 -17.90 -19.14
CA TYR A 133 -6.41 -18.98 -20.04
C TYR A 133 -7.40 -18.53 -21.12
N ALA A 134 -8.30 -17.60 -20.82
CA ALA A 134 -9.35 -17.16 -21.75
C ALA A 134 -8.89 -16.08 -22.73
N ALA A 135 -8.05 -15.15 -22.29
CA ALA A 135 -7.59 -13.97 -23.04
C ALA A 135 -6.16 -13.57 -22.59
N PRO A 136 -5.14 -14.42 -22.79
CA PRO A 136 -3.78 -14.19 -22.30
C PRO A 136 -3.20 -12.84 -22.72
N ALA A 137 -3.46 -12.40 -23.95
CA ALA A 137 -3.00 -11.12 -24.49
C ALA A 137 -3.43 -9.90 -23.68
N ALA A 138 -4.49 -9.99 -22.86
CA ALA A 138 -4.98 -8.88 -22.03
C ALA A 138 -4.33 -8.82 -20.64
N VAL A 139 -3.82 -9.94 -20.11
CA VAL A 139 -3.42 -10.05 -18.69
C VAL A 139 -1.99 -10.52 -18.47
N VAL A 140 -1.28 -10.86 -19.54
CA VAL A 140 0.08 -11.35 -19.51
C VAL A 140 1.00 -10.33 -20.16
N ILE A 141 2.19 -10.15 -19.58
CA ILE A 141 3.27 -9.35 -20.19
C ILE A 141 4.24 -10.32 -20.87
N SER A 142 4.21 -10.35 -22.19
CA SER A 142 5.23 -10.98 -23.03
C SER A 142 6.31 -9.94 -23.34
N GLY A 143 7.33 -9.84 -22.50
CA GLY A 143 8.56 -9.18 -22.92
C GLY A 143 9.33 -10.09 -23.88
N GLY A 144 10.35 -9.55 -24.55
CA GLY A 144 11.30 -10.35 -25.31
C GLY A 144 12.10 -11.34 -24.45
N THR A 145 13.24 -11.78 -24.94
CA THR A 145 14.11 -12.78 -24.29
C THR A 145 14.36 -12.53 -22.78
N GLY A 146 14.43 -11.28 -22.31
CA GLY A 146 14.65 -10.93 -20.90
C GLY A 146 13.47 -11.13 -19.93
N THR A 147 12.22 -11.31 -20.37
CA THR A 147 11.11 -11.67 -19.44
C THR A 147 11.14 -13.13 -19.03
N PHE A 148 11.74 -14.00 -19.84
CA PHE A 148 11.91 -15.41 -19.49
C PHE A 148 12.90 -15.57 -18.33
N ASP A 149 13.96 -14.74 -18.29
CA ASP A 149 14.95 -14.72 -17.20
C ASP A 149 14.38 -14.25 -15.86
N LYS A 150 13.28 -13.47 -15.89
CA LYS A 150 12.57 -13.00 -14.69
C LYS A 150 11.52 -14.01 -14.20
N SER A 151 11.05 -14.91 -15.07
CA SER A 151 9.96 -15.83 -14.75
C SER A 151 10.42 -16.98 -13.87
N LEU A 152 9.64 -17.26 -12.81
CA LEU A 152 9.86 -18.43 -11.95
C LEU A 152 9.36 -19.73 -12.57
N THR A 153 8.40 -19.64 -13.49
CA THR A 153 7.75 -20.80 -14.11
C THR A 153 8.21 -21.03 -15.55
N GLY A 154 9.09 -20.17 -16.08
CA GLY A 154 9.44 -20.12 -17.50
C GLY A 154 8.29 -19.63 -18.39
N ALA A 155 7.15 -19.25 -17.80
CA ALA A 155 5.99 -18.72 -18.52
C ALA A 155 5.99 -17.18 -18.54
N PRO A 156 5.27 -16.56 -19.48
CA PRO A 156 5.00 -15.13 -19.46
C PRO A 156 4.40 -14.64 -18.13
N LEU A 157 4.72 -13.40 -17.74
CA LEU A 157 4.40 -12.89 -16.40
C LEU A 157 2.94 -12.46 -16.29
N LEU A 158 2.24 -12.96 -15.27
CA LEU A 158 0.86 -12.53 -14.99
C LEU A 158 0.85 -11.12 -14.38
N ALA A 159 0.25 -10.17 -15.09
CA ALA A 159 -0.02 -8.82 -14.62
C ALA A 159 -1.50 -8.60 -14.26
N GLY A 160 -2.38 -9.51 -14.67
CA GLY A 160 -3.80 -9.44 -14.34
C GLY A 160 -4.42 -8.15 -14.89
N ILE A 161 -5.20 -7.46 -14.05
CA ILE A 161 -5.79 -6.17 -14.43
C ILE A 161 -4.79 -5.00 -14.39
N PHE A 162 -3.58 -5.18 -13.86
CA PHE A 162 -2.61 -4.08 -13.71
C PHE A 162 -1.68 -4.00 -14.92
N SER A 163 -1.12 -2.82 -15.16
CA SER A 163 -0.16 -2.57 -16.24
C SER A 163 1.18 -3.30 -16.07
N HIS A 164 1.51 -3.74 -14.84
CA HIS A 164 2.76 -4.45 -14.55
C HIS A 164 2.56 -5.59 -13.53
N SER A 165 3.24 -6.72 -13.77
CA SER A 165 3.29 -7.86 -12.84
C SER A 165 3.81 -7.52 -11.43
N ASN A 166 4.69 -6.52 -11.28
CA ASN A 166 5.16 -6.06 -9.98
C ASN A 166 4.01 -5.44 -9.17
N THR A 167 3.21 -4.56 -9.79
CA THR A 167 2.04 -3.92 -9.19
C THR A 167 0.98 -4.94 -8.83
N PHE A 168 0.69 -5.89 -9.73
CA PHE A 168 -0.22 -7.00 -9.45
C PHE A 168 0.24 -7.82 -8.24
N GLY A 169 1.52 -8.23 -8.23
CA GLY A 169 2.08 -8.99 -7.13
C GLY A 169 1.99 -8.23 -5.81
N MET A 170 2.37 -6.94 -5.78
CA MET A 170 2.29 -6.13 -4.56
C MET A 170 0.84 -5.97 -4.08
N PHE A 171 -0.12 -5.73 -4.98
CA PHE A 171 -1.53 -5.65 -4.62
C PHE A 171 -2.02 -6.92 -3.92
N LEU A 172 -1.67 -8.10 -4.47
CA LEU A 172 -2.00 -9.39 -3.91
C LEU A 172 -1.31 -9.64 -2.56
N ALA A 173 -0.01 -9.36 -2.46
CA ALA A 173 0.76 -9.52 -1.23
C ALA A 173 0.21 -8.63 -0.11
N LEU A 174 -0.06 -7.34 -0.38
CA LEU A 174 -0.61 -6.39 0.58
C LEU A 174 -2.05 -6.75 1.03
N SER A 175 -2.82 -7.40 0.16
CA SER A 175 -4.17 -7.88 0.50
C SER A 175 -4.14 -9.19 1.33
N MET A 176 -3.04 -9.95 1.29
CA MET A 176 -2.93 -11.27 1.90
C MET A 176 -3.14 -11.28 3.42
N PRO A 177 -2.58 -10.35 4.24
CA PRO A 177 -2.83 -10.32 5.68
C PRO A 177 -4.32 -10.19 6.02
N CYS A 178 -5.09 -9.51 5.18
CA CYS A 178 -6.52 -9.31 5.37
C CYS A 178 -7.33 -10.60 5.20
N ILE A 179 -6.81 -11.60 4.48
CA ILE A 179 -7.44 -12.93 4.33
C ILE A 179 -7.56 -13.62 5.70
N PHE A 180 -6.60 -13.41 6.60
CA PHE A 180 -6.63 -13.99 7.95
C PHE A 180 -7.72 -13.42 8.87
N LEU A 181 -8.40 -12.36 8.43
CA LEU A 181 -9.55 -11.76 9.10
C LEU A 181 -10.88 -12.41 8.67
N VAL A 182 -10.89 -13.21 7.60
CA VAL A 182 -12.05 -13.98 7.14
C VAL A 182 -12.41 -15.05 8.17
N ARG A 183 -13.67 -15.05 8.64
CA ARG A 183 -14.13 -15.93 9.74
C ARG A 183 -14.10 -17.42 9.41
N ARG A 184 -14.47 -17.81 8.19
CA ARG A 184 -14.60 -19.22 7.79
C ARG A 184 -13.24 -19.80 7.35
N PRO A 185 -12.70 -20.84 8.00
CA PRO A 185 -11.36 -21.35 7.72
C PRO A 185 -11.22 -21.95 6.32
N LEU A 186 -12.24 -22.69 5.86
CA LEU A 186 -12.24 -23.24 4.49
C LEU A 186 -12.11 -22.14 3.44
N VAL A 187 -12.95 -21.10 3.55
CA VAL A 187 -12.90 -19.94 2.67
C VAL A 187 -11.53 -19.27 2.74
N ARG A 188 -11.00 -19.04 3.95
CA ARG A 188 -9.69 -18.43 4.16
C ARG A 188 -8.57 -19.17 3.43
N TRP A 189 -8.51 -20.50 3.54
CA TRP A 189 -7.47 -21.30 2.89
C TRP A 189 -7.63 -21.34 1.38
N THR A 190 -8.85 -21.39 0.87
CA THR A 190 -9.12 -21.28 -0.58
C THR A 190 -8.65 -19.93 -1.12
N LEU A 191 -9.02 -18.82 -0.48
CA LEU A 191 -8.57 -17.48 -0.89
C LEU A 191 -7.05 -17.36 -0.87
N LEU A 192 -6.40 -17.89 0.19
CA LEU A 192 -4.95 -17.87 0.30
C LEU A 192 -4.27 -18.68 -0.81
N ALA A 193 -4.78 -19.89 -1.11
CA ALA A 193 -4.23 -20.73 -2.16
C ALA A 193 -4.29 -20.04 -3.53
N VAL A 194 -5.43 -19.43 -3.87
CA VAL A 194 -5.61 -18.69 -5.12
C VAL A 194 -4.65 -17.49 -5.21
N VAL A 195 -4.51 -16.73 -4.11
CA VAL A 195 -3.62 -15.56 -4.06
C VAL A 195 -2.15 -15.95 -4.16
N VAL A 196 -1.73 -17.00 -3.45
CA VAL A 196 -0.35 -17.53 -3.51
C VAL A 196 -0.04 -18.04 -4.91
N TRP A 197 -0.99 -18.74 -5.55
CA TRP A 197 -0.80 -19.21 -6.92
C TRP A 197 -0.63 -18.06 -7.91
N ALA A 198 -1.50 -17.04 -7.84
CA ALA A 198 -1.37 -15.85 -8.67
C ALA A 198 -0.06 -15.06 -8.41
N LEU A 199 0.42 -15.03 -7.16
CA LEU A 199 1.71 -14.43 -6.81
C LEU A 199 2.88 -15.16 -7.50
N VAL A 200 2.87 -16.50 -7.49
CA VAL A 200 3.88 -17.29 -8.20
C VAL A 200 3.86 -16.98 -9.70
N LEU A 201 2.66 -16.94 -10.31
CA LEU A 201 2.52 -16.60 -11.73
C LEU A 201 2.95 -15.16 -12.07
N SER A 202 2.87 -14.22 -11.11
CA SER A 202 3.36 -12.86 -11.31
C SER A 202 4.90 -12.76 -11.41
N SER A 203 5.62 -13.71 -10.80
CA SER A 203 7.08 -13.70 -10.58
C SER A 203 7.64 -12.36 -10.06
N SER A 204 6.83 -11.59 -9.32
CA SER A 204 7.28 -10.36 -8.66
C SER A 204 8.14 -10.71 -7.44
N ARG A 205 9.47 -10.62 -7.57
CA ARG A 205 10.42 -10.93 -6.48
C ARG A 205 10.12 -10.14 -5.21
N THR A 206 9.87 -8.84 -5.33
CA THR A 206 9.50 -7.97 -4.21
C THR A 206 8.22 -8.47 -3.54
N ALA A 207 7.17 -8.77 -4.30
CA ALA A 207 5.90 -9.23 -3.73
C ALA A 207 6.02 -10.61 -3.06
N LEU A 208 6.80 -11.52 -3.64
CA LEU A 208 7.06 -12.84 -3.09
C LEU A 208 7.83 -12.77 -1.77
N VAL A 209 8.85 -11.90 -1.68
CA VAL A 209 9.55 -11.63 -0.42
C VAL A 209 8.58 -11.07 0.62
N GLY A 210 7.77 -10.07 0.26
CA GLY A 210 6.74 -9.51 1.13
C GLY A 210 5.75 -10.55 1.65
N ALA A 211 5.19 -11.36 0.75
CA ALA A 211 4.27 -12.45 1.09
C ALA A 211 4.94 -13.53 1.97
N GLY A 212 6.18 -13.92 1.65
CA GLY A 212 6.95 -14.87 2.45
C GLY A 212 7.16 -14.40 3.88
N VAL A 213 7.55 -13.12 4.05
CA VAL A 213 7.69 -12.49 5.36
C VAL A 213 6.35 -12.45 6.11
N MET A 214 5.25 -12.08 5.44
CA MET A 214 3.91 -12.09 6.05
C MET A 214 3.50 -13.49 6.51
N LEU A 215 3.73 -14.52 5.70
CA LEU A 215 3.45 -15.91 6.07
C LEU A 215 4.32 -16.38 7.24
N ALA A 216 5.60 -15.98 7.28
CA ALA A 216 6.47 -16.26 8.41
C ALA A 216 5.94 -15.64 9.71
N ILE A 217 5.47 -14.39 9.68
CA ILE A 217 4.79 -13.75 10.83
C ILE A 217 3.54 -14.54 11.25
N VAL A 218 2.73 -14.99 10.29
CA VAL A 218 1.55 -15.82 10.58
C VAL A 218 1.95 -17.15 11.24
N VAL A 219 3.01 -17.81 10.77
CA VAL A 219 3.52 -19.05 11.37
C VAL A 219 4.04 -18.79 12.78
N LEU A 220 4.86 -17.76 12.98
CA LEU A 220 5.35 -17.35 14.30
C LEU A 220 4.21 -17.05 15.27
N SER A 221 3.09 -16.49 14.79
CA SER A 221 1.92 -16.25 15.62
C SER A 221 1.28 -17.52 16.16
N ARG A 222 1.52 -18.68 15.55
CA ARG A 222 1.04 -19.99 16.02
C ARG A 222 2.02 -20.64 16.98
N LEU A 223 3.32 -20.41 16.78
CA LEU A 223 4.39 -21.03 17.55
C LEU A 223 4.67 -20.30 18.87
N LEU A 224 4.44 -18.99 18.92
CA LEU A 224 4.77 -18.15 20.07
C LEU A 224 3.54 -17.80 20.90
N PRO A 225 3.69 -17.64 22.24
CA PRO A 225 2.68 -16.98 23.05
C PRO A 225 2.51 -15.53 22.60
N ARG A 226 1.36 -14.91 22.91
CA ARG A 226 1.00 -13.56 22.43
C ARG A 226 2.11 -12.53 22.68
N THR A 227 2.67 -12.48 23.89
CA THR A 227 3.73 -11.54 24.25
C THR A 227 4.99 -11.77 23.41
N GLY A 228 5.43 -13.02 23.27
CA GLY A 228 6.59 -13.38 22.45
C GLY A 228 6.38 -13.03 20.98
N PHE A 229 5.19 -13.32 20.45
CA PHE A 229 4.80 -12.97 19.08
C PHE A 229 4.89 -11.46 18.83
N VAL A 230 4.30 -10.64 19.72
CA VAL A 230 4.32 -9.17 19.58
C VAL A 230 5.74 -8.62 19.63
N VAL A 231 6.58 -9.12 20.56
CA VAL A 231 7.98 -8.71 20.66
C VAL A 231 8.75 -9.06 19.38
N VAL A 232 8.69 -10.32 18.93
CA VAL A 232 9.38 -10.77 17.72
C VAL A 232 8.87 -10.03 16.48
N GLY A 233 7.55 -9.84 16.35
CA GLY A 233 6.96 -9.08 15.26
C GLY A 233 7.40 -7.60 15.24
N THR A 234 7.51 -6.98 16.41
CA THR A 234 8.01 -5.60 16.55
C THR A 234 9.48 -5.49 16.17
N ILE A 235 10.32 -6.43 16.64
CA ILE A 235 11.73 -6.52 16.24
C ILE A 235 11.84 -6.70 14.71
N GLY A 236 11.01 -7.57 14.13
CA GLY A 236 10.93 -7.76 12.68
C GLY A 236 10.58 -6.48 11.93
N ALA A 237 9.62 -5.70 12.44
CA ALA A 237 9.24 -4.41 11.86
C ALA A 237 10.39 -3.39 11.94
N VAL A 238 11.09 -3.31 13.08
CA VAL A 238 12.27 -2.44 13.24
C VAL A 238 13.39 -2.87 12.29
N GLY A 239 13.68 -4.16 12.18
CA GLY A 239 14.67 -4.69 11.24
C GLY A 239 14.32 -4.35 9.79
N ALA A 240 13.06 -4.53 9.40
CA ALA A 240 12.59 -4.16 8.07
C ALA A 240 12.68 -2.65 7.82
N LEU A 241 12.34 -1.81 8.80
CA LEU A 241 12.49 -0.36 8.69
C LEU A 241 13.97 0.04 8.51
N ILE A 242 14.88 -0.57 9.28
CA ILE A 242 16.33 -0.35 9.13
C ILE A 242 16.76 -0.74 7.71
N ALA A 243 16.29 -1.88 7.18
CA ALA A 243 16.62 -2.31 5.82
C ALA A 243 16.14 -1.30 4.77
N VAL A 244 14.89 -0.82 4.87
CA VAL A 244 14.33 0.19 3.96
C VAL A 244 15.17 1.46 3.94
N VAL A 245 15.65 1.89 5.11
CA VAL A 245 16.48 3.09 5.25
C VAL A 245 17.94 2.84 4.84
N ARG A 246 18.52 1.67 5.13
CA ARG A 246 19.95 1.45 4.90
C ARG A 246 20.25 1.12 3.45
N ILE A 247 19.51 0.19 2.85
CA ILE A 247 19.83 -0.39 1.54
C ILE A 247 20.11 0.68 0.46
N PRO A 248 19.20 1.63 0.18
CA PRO A 248 19.45 2.60 -0.90
C PRO A 248 20.55 3.61 -0.57
N PHE A 249 20.92 3.78 0.71
CA PHE A 249 21.94 4.73 1.15
C PHE A 249 23.33 4.12 1.31
N THR A 250 23.45 2.79 1.31
CA THR A 250 24.73 2.09 1.37
C THR A 250 25.08 1.38 0.08
N GLU A 251 24.13 1.19 -0.84
CA GLU A 251 24.40 0.57 -2.14
C GLU A 251 25.35 1.42 -2.98
N THR A 252 26.29 0.76 -3.64
CA THR A 252 27.31 1.37 -4.51
C THR A 252 27.40 0.70 -5.87
N ASP A 253 26.83 -0.50 -6.03
CA ASP A 253 26.77 -1.21 -7.30
C ASP A 253 25.54 -0.77 -8.12
N PRO A 254 25.72 -0.16 -9.31
CA PRO A 254 24.62 0.23 -10.17
C PRO A 254 23.73 -0.94 -10.63
N GLU A 255 24.27 -2.15 -10.73
CA GLU A 255 23.56 -3.33 -11.23
C GLU A 255 22.75 -4.07 -10.13
N ALA A 256 22.98 -3.71 -8.86
CA ALA A 256 22.34 -4.35 -7.72
C ALA A 256 20.81 -4.29 -7.79
N PHE A 257 20.17 -5.34 -7.25
CA PHE A 257 18.71 -5.46 -7.14
C PHE A 257 17.93 -5.31 -8.46
N THR A 258 18.48 -5.81 -9.57
CA THR A 258 17.91 -5.64 -10.93
C THR A 258 18.04 -4.19 -11.40
N SER A 259 19.26 -3.65 -11.35
CA SER A 259 19.60 -2.28 -11.76
C SER A 259 18.93 -1.16 -10.96
N ARG A 260 18.37 -1.47 -9.77
CA ARG A 260 17.81 -0.46 -8.86
C ARG A 260 18.92 0.35 -8.16
N GLY A 261 20.12 -0.22 -8.03
CA GLY A 261 21.28 0.48 -7.49
C GLY A 261 21.58 1.79 -8.23
N ALA A 262 21.56 1.78 -9.57
CA ALA A 262 21.74 2.98 -10.40
C ALA A 262 20.68 4.05 -10.10
N ILE A 263 19.43 3.63 -9.92
CA ILE A 263 18.31 4.53 -9.59
C ILE A 263 18.51 5.15 -8.20
N TRP A 264 18.97 4.37 -7.21
CA TRP A 264 19.22 4.88 -5.85
C TRP A 264 20.40 5.84 -5.80
N ILE A 265 21.51 5.54 -6.49
CA ILE A 265 22.66 6.42 -6.62
C ILE A 265 22.21 7.76 -7.20
N TYR A 266 21.53 7.73 -8.36
CA TYR A 266 21.04 8.94 -9.02
C TYR A 266 20.10 9.76 -8.12
N ASN A 267 19.13 9.12 -7.45
CA ASN A 267 18.17 9.84 -6.61
C ASN A 267 18.80 10.44 -5.34
N ARG A 268 19.86 9.82 -4.79
CA ARG A 268 20.63 10.41 -3.68
C ARG A 268 21.40 11.64 -4.13
N GLU A 269 22.04 11.56 -5.30
CA GLU A 269 22.75 12.70 -5.89
C GLU A 269 21.79 13.84 -6.25
N ALA A 270 20.65 13.51 -6.86
CA ALA A 270 19.61 14.48 -7.21
C ALA A 270 19.00 15.16 -5.97
N LEU A 271 18.85 14.41 -4.86
CA LEU A 271 18.33 14.97 -3.61
C LEU A 271 19.24 16.08 -3.06
N GLY A 272 20.57 15.95 -3.19
CA GLY A 272 21.54 16.97 -2.80
C GLY A 272 21.25 17.60 -1.43
N ASP A 273 21.19 18.93 -1.39
CA ASP A 273 20.88 19.72 -0.17
C ASP A 273 19.37 19.87 0.11
N HIS A 274 18.51 19.26 -0.71
CA HIS A 274 17.05 19.34 -0.58
C HIS A 274 16.47 18.37 0.46
N GLY A 275 17.26 17.89 1.41
CA GLY A 275 16.84 16.84 2.35
C GLY A 275 15.59 17.16 3.19
N LEU A 276 15.32 18.45 3.47
CA LEU A 276 14.18 18.84 4.32
C LEU A 276 12.83 18.80 3.58
N PHE A 277 12.78 19.32 2.36
CA PHE A 277 11.55 19.49 1.56
C PHE A 277 11.51 18.61 0.30
N GLY A 278 12.59 17.90 -0.01
CA GLY A 278 12.72 17.15 -1.25
C GLY A 278 12.76 18.06 -2.47
N LEU A 279 12.50 17.47 -3.63
CA LEU A 279 12.51 18.10 -4.97
C LEU A 279 11.08 18.41 -5.48
N GLY A 280 10.05 18.13 -4.67
CA GLY A 280 8.65 18.37 -4.99
C GLY A 280 7.86 17.11 -5.37
N ALA A 281 6.54 17.13 -5.16
CA ALA A 281 5.69 15.95 -5.27
C ALA A 281 5.67 15.37 -6.68
N HIS A 282 5.79 16.23 -7.69
CA HIS A 282 5.70 15.87 -9.10
C HIS A 282 7.06 15.66 -9.77
N TRP A 283 8.17 15.71 -9.03
CA TRP A 283 9.52 15.67 -9.59
C TRP A 283 9.77 14.51 -10.57
N TYR A 284 9.35 13.28 -10.22
CA TYR A 284 9.52 12.13 -11.11
C TYR A 284 8.71 12.26 -12.40
N ALA A 285 7.49 12.81 -12.33
CA ALA A 285 6.64 12.99 -13.49
C ALA A 285 7.21 14.07 -14.42
N ASP A 286 7.63 15.20 -13.86
CA ASP A 286 8.19 16.32 -14.61
C ASP A 286 9.52 15.96 -15.28
N ASN A 287 10.31 15.07 -14.67
CA ASN A 287 11.62 14.65 -15.16
C ASN A 287 11.61 13.28 -15.86
N TYR A 288 10.44 12.67 -16.08
CA TYR A 288 10.34 11.29 -16.56
C TYR A 288 11.06 11.06 -17.89
N ALA A 289 11.02 12.02 -18.82
CA ALA A 289 11.70 11.90 -20.11
C ALA A 289 13.23 11.75 -19.97
N VAL A 290 13.83 12.50 -19.03
CA VAL A 290 15.26 12.43 -18.74
C VAL A 290 15.58 11.16 -17.95
N LEU A 291 14.81 10.87 -16.90
CA LEU A 291 14.98 9.68 -16.07
C LEU A 291 14.90 8.39 -16.88
N ARG A 292 13.95 8.32 -17.82
CA ARG A 292 13.82 7.18 -18.74
C ARG A 292 15.03 6.98 -19.62
N LYS A 293 15.64 8.08 -20.09
CA LYS A 293 16.81 8.04 -20.97
C LYS A 293 18.08 7.65 -20.23
N VAL A 294 18.25 8.14 -19.00
CA VAL A 294 19.48 7.96 -18.21
C VAL A 294 19.47 6.66 -17.40
N LEU A 295 18.31 6.26 -16.88
CA LEU A 295 18.18 5.11 -15.99
C LEU A 295 17.42 3.97 -16.68
N SER A 296 16.10 4.08 -16.77
CA SER A 296 15.22 3.12 -17.45
C SER A 296 13.77 3.62 -17.44
N SER A 297 12.89 2.95 -18.20
CA SER A 297 11.43 3.16 -18.13
C SER A 297 10.84 2.99 -16.72
N ALA A 298 11.52 2.24 -15.86
CA ALA A 298 11.11 2.00 -14.48
C ALA A 298 11.40 3.19 -13.54
N ALA A 299 12.19 4.18 -13.96
CA ALA A 299 12.58 5.33 -13.14
C ALA A 299 11.46 6.38 -12.93
N SER A 300 10.21 5.94 -12.77
CA SER A 300 9.07 6.78 -12.34
C SER A 300 9.02 7.01 -10.83
N HIS A 301 9.87 6.32 -10.06
CA HIS A 301 10.15 6.53 -8.64
C HIS A 301 11.47 5.87 -8.25
N ALA A 302 11.95 6.05 -7.01
CA ALA A 302 13.23 5.47 -6.55
C ALA A 302 13.18 3.95 -6.27
N HIS A 303 12.05 3.25 -6.44
CA HIS A 303 11.92 1.84 -6.07
C HIS A 303 12.38 1.55 -4.62
N ASN A 304 12.15 2.49 -3.72
CA ASN A 304 12.38 2.33 -2.30
C ASN A 304 11.49 3.33 -1.57
N LEU A 305 10.74 2.86 -0.59
CA LEU A 305 9.74 3.67 0.08
C LEU A 305 10.32 4.94 0.72
N VAL A 306 11.47 4.83 1.42
CA VAL A 306 12.06 5.96 2.13
C VAL A 306 12.71 6.93 1.15
N LEU A 307 13.51 6.44 0.21
CA LEU A 307 14.17 7.31 -0.77
C LEU A 307 13.16 8.00 -1.67
N THR A 308 12.11 7.32 -2.15
CA THR A 308 11.03 7.96 -2.91
C THR A 308 10.38 9.06 -2.08
N THR A 309 10.05 8.80 -0.80
CA THR A 309 9.43 9.79 0.08
C THR A 309 10.32 11.02 0.30
N LEU A 310 11.62 10.81 0.51
CA LEU A 310 12.59 11.90 0.67
C LEU A 310 12.73 12.73 -0.60
N VAL A 311 12.79 12.09 -1.77
CA VAL A 311 12.91 12.79 -3.06
C VAL A 311 11.70 13.68 -3.31
N ILE A 312 10.47 13.22 -3.03
CA ILE A 312 9.28 14.01 -3.38
C ILE A 312 8.82 14.99 -2.30
N GLY A 313 9.17 14.74 -1.03
CA GLY A 313 8.60 15.45 0.11
C GLY A 313 9.56 15.72 1.26
N GLY A 314 10.81 15.26 1.15
CA GLY A 314 11.84 15.46 2.16
C GLY A 314 11.54 14.81 3.50
N ALA A 315 12.34 15.18 4.49
CA ALA A 315 12.26 14.67 5.86
C ALA A 315 10.90 14.98 6.52
N ILE A 316 10.25 16.10 6.17
CA ILE A 316 8.98 16.48 6.80
C ILE A 316 7.86 15.50 6.42
N VAL A 317 7.74 15.16 5.12
CA VAL A 317 6.76 14.17 4.66
C VAL A 317 7.12 12.77 5.18
N LEU A 318 8.41 12.44 5.23
CA LEU A 318 8.87 11.15 5.79
C LEU A 318 8.47 10.99 7.27
N VAL A 319 8.64 12.03 8.09
CA VAL A 319 8.24 12.00 9.51
C VAL A 319 6.74 11.80 9.66
N ALA A 320 5.92 12.45 8.82
CA ALA A 320 4.47 12.27 8.85
C ALA A 320 4.07 10.81 8.54
N TRP A 321 4.67 10.19 7.52
CA TRP A 321 4.44 8.78 7.22
C TRP A 321 4.96 7.83 8.30
N LEU A 322 6.14 8.13 8.86
CA LEU A 322 6.70 7.34 9.95
C LEU A 322 5.79 7.34 11.17
N ALA A 323 5.17 8.48 11.50
CA ALA A 323 4.19 8.57 12.58
C ALA A 323 2.99 7.65 12.34
N VAL A 324 2.46 7.58 11.11
CA VAL A 324 1.38 6.66 10.74
C VAL A 324 1.81 5.20 10.89
N ILE A 325 3.00 4.84 10.39
CA ILE A 325 3.52 3.45 10.47
C ILE A 325 3.74 3.03 11.92
N VAL A 326 4.35 3.89 12.75
CA VAL A 326 4.57 3.62 14.17
C VAL A 326 3.23 3.48 14.92
N ALA A 327 2.27 4.35 14.62
CA ALA A 327 0.93 4.26 15.20
C ALA A 327 0.22 2.97 14.77
N ALA A 328 0.35 2.56 13.51
CA ALA A 328 -0.23 1.32 13.01
C ALA A 328 0.39 0.09 13.69
N LEU A 329 1.71 0.07 13.87
CA LEU A 329 2.41 -1.02 14.54
C LEU A 329 1.98 -1.12 15.99
N ARG A 330 1.90 0.03 16.67
CA ARG A 330 1.41 0.10 18.04
C ARG A 330 -0.04 -0.38 18.13
N GLY A 331 -0.92 0.09 17.24
CA GLY A 331 -2.32 -0.31 17.17
C GLY A 331 -2.47 -1.82 17.00
N ALA A 332 -1.74 -2.42 16.05
CA ALA A 332 -1.73 -3.87 15.82
C ALA A 332 -1.14 -4.66 17.00
N ALA A 333 -0.05 -4.19 17.60
CA ALA A 333 0.60 -4.85 18.74
C ALA A 333 -0.29 -4.87 19.99
N THR A 334 -1.08 -3.80 20.20
CA THR A 334 -1.95 -3.69 21.37
C THR A 334 -3.35 -4.26 21.16
N ASP A 335 -3.73 -4.62 19.92
CA ASP A 335 -5.10 -5.07 19.62
C ASP A 335 -5.46 -6.37 20.37
N PRO A 336 -6.50 -6.38 21.24
CA PRO A 336 -6.85 -7.56 22.03
C PRO A 336 -7.25 -8.76 21.16
N VAL A 337 -7.73 -8.55 19.94
CA VAL A 337 -8.13 -9.61 19.02
C VAL A 337 -6.90 -10.18 18.33
N ARG A 338 -6.56 -11.44 18.63
CA ARG A 338 -5.34 -12.10 18.10
C ARG A 338 -5.27 -12.07 16.58
N SER A 339 -6.36 -12.37 15.87
CA SER A 339 -6.37 -12.35 14.39
C SER A 339 -6.10 -10.96 13.82
N SER A 340 -6.62 -9.92 14.46
CA SER A 340 -6.37 -8.51 14.11
C SER A 340 -4.91 -8.14 14.31
N SER A 341 -4.36 -8.49 15.48
CA SER A 341 -2.94 -8.25 15.81
C SER A 341 -2.00 -8.95 14.83
N VAL A 342 -2.29 -10.22 14.49
CA VAL A 342 -1.50 -10.98 13.50
C VAL A 342 -1.58 -10.36 12.12
N ALA A 343 -2.77 -10.01 11.65
CA ALA A 343 -2.94 -9.38 10.34
C ALA A 343 -2.22 -8.03 10.27
N GLY A 344 -2.32 -7.20 11.31
CA GLY A 344 -1.68 -5.88 11.34
C GLY A 344 -0.16 -5.95 11.41
N ILE A 345 0.41 -6.81 12.26
CA ILE A 345 1.87 -6.98 12.32
C ILE A 345 2.39 -7.58 11.01
N ALA A 346 1.73 -8.63 10.48
CA ALA A 346 2.13 -9.22 9.20
C ALA A 346 2.10 -8.17 8.07
N PHE A 347 1.01 -7.40 8.00
CA PHE A 347 0.87 -6.30 7.04
C PHE A 347 2.02 -5.29 7.13
N ILE A 348 2.33 -4.78 8.32
CA ILE A 348 3.36 -3.73 8.47
C ILE A 348 4.75 -4.26 8.16
N VAL A 349 5.11 -5.45 8.67
CA VAL A 349 6.42 -6.04 8.41
C VAL A 349 6.57 -6.35 6.91
N GLY A 350 5.54 -6.91 6.28
CA GLY A 350 5.56 -7.18 4.85
C GLY A 350 5.56 -5.91 3.99
N LEU A 351 4.84 -4.87 4.40
CA LEU A 351 4.86 -3.55 3.77
C LEU A 351 6.27 -2.96 3.76
N LEU A 352 6.95 -2.97 4.91
CA LEU A 352 8.32 -2.48 5.04
C LEU A 352 9.30 -3.37 4.25
N ALA A 353 9.15 -4.70 4.30
CA ALA A 353 9.98 -5.61 3.53
C ALA A 353 9.88 -5.35 2.01
N MET A 354 8.67 -5.11 1.49
CA MET A 354 8.48 -4.68 0.10
C MET A 354 9.06 -3.28 -0.14
N GLY A 355 8.83 -2.36 0.80
CA GLY A 355 9.31 -0.99 0.79
C GLY A 355 10.84 -0.85 0.65
N ALA A 356 11.59 -1.91 1.00
CA ALA A 356 13.04 -1.90 0.88
C ALA A 356 13.51 -1.89 -0.58
N THR A 357 12.71 -2.45 -1.49
CA THR A 357 13.07 -2.62 -2.91
C THR A 357 11.99 -2.11 -3.85
N GLU A 358 10.92 -1.51 -3.34
CA GLU A 358 9.86 -0.95 -4.15
C GLU A 358 9.10 0.15 -3.38
N THR A 359 8.17 0.84 -4.05
CA THR A 359 7.29 1.83 -3.41
C THR A 359 5.85 1.29 -3.29
N PRO A 360 5.52 0.52 -2.23
CA PRO A 360 4.29 -0.27 -2.15
C PRO A 360 3.00 0.54 -1.89
N PHE A 361 3.10 1.81 -1.51
CA PHE A 361 1.94 2.70 -1.52
C PHE A 361 2.21 3.99 -2.29
N PRO A 362 1.21 4.49 -3.02
CA PRO A 362 1.35 5.72 -3.77
C PRO A 362 1.45 6.90 -2.81
N LEU A 363 2.48 7.70 -3.00
CA LEU A 363 2.72 8.91 -2.20
C LEU A 363 2.05 10.14 -2.85
N VAL A 364 1.81 10.07 -4.16
CA VAL A 364 1.19 11.12 -4.98
C VAL A 364 -0.10 10.55 -5.56
N GLY A 365 -1.25 11.11 -5.20
CA GLY A 365 -2.52 10.63 -5.72
C GLY A 365 -3.04 9.34 -5.08
N TRP A 366 -4.16 8.87 -5.62
CA TRP A 366 -4.75 7.58 -5.28
C TRP A 366 -4.52 6.60 -6.44
N GLY A 367 -3.49 5.77 -6.31
CA GLY A 367 -3.14 4.77 -7.31
C GLY A 367 -3.69 3.36 -7.06
N PRO A 368 -3.35 2.38 -7.91
CA PRO A 368 -3.89 1.01 -7.85
C PRO A 368 -3.55 0.24 -6.57
N LEU A 369 -2.46 0.59 -5.89
CA LEU A 369 -2.05 -0.02 -4.62
C LEU A 369 -2.65 0.67 -3.38
N SER A 370 -3.33 1.81 -3.54
CA SER A 370 -3.80 2.63 -2.42
C SER A 370 -4.72 1.85 -1.49
N ALA A 371 -5.70 1.12 -2.02
CA ALA A 371 -6.62 0.36 -1.18
C ALA A 371 -5.93 -0.76 -0.39
N SER A 372 -5.02 -1.51 -1.01
CA SER A 372 -4.35 -2.62 -0.33
C SER A 372 -3.27 -2.15 0.63
N ALA A 373 -2.69 -0.96 0.43
CA ALA A 373 -1.63 -0.43 1.28
C ALA A 373 -2.12 0.60 2.32
N LEU A 374 -2.85 1.64 1.91
CA LEU A 374 -3.20 2.75 2.78
C LEU A 374 -4.38 2.43 3.69
N VAL A 375 -5.36 1.64 3.23
CA VAL A 375 -6.54 1.32 4.04
C VAL A 375 -6.19 0.49 5.28
N PRO A 376 -5.45 -0.64 5.18
CA PRO A 376 -5.03 -1.37 6.37
C PRO A 376 -4.15 -0.50 7.28
N LEU A 377 -3.23 0.26 6.69
CA LEU A 377 -2.32 1.14 7.42
C LEU A 377 -3.09 2.15 8.29
N PHE A 378 -4.05 2.88 7.72
CA PHE A 378 -4.87 3.85 8.45
C PHE A 378 -5.82 3.22 9.48
N VAL A 379 -6.40 2.05 9.16
CA VAL A 379 -7.27 1.32 10.09
C VAL A 379 -6.49 0.85 11.32
N PHE A 380 -5.28 0.31 11.14
CA PHE A 380 -4.43 -0.07 12.28
C PHE A 380 -3.88 1.15 13.02
N ALA A 381 -3.53 2.24 12.32
CA ALA A 381 -3.01 3.46 12.93
C ALA A 381 -4.00 4.11 13.90
N THR A 382 -5.29 4.08 13.58
CA THR A 382 -6.33 4.77 14.36
C THR A 382 -6.99 3.91 15.42
N ARG A 383 -6.69 2.59 15.44
CA ARG A 383 -7.31 1.58 16.32
C ARG A 383 -7.39 2.00 17.78
N ARG A 384 -6.28 2.52 18.34
CA ARG A 384 -6.18 2.85 19.76
C ARG A 384 -7.01 4.07 20.17
N TRP A 385 -7.21 5.02 19.25
CA TRP A 385 -8.01 6.20 19.52
C TRP A 385 -9.49 5.84 19.64
N PHE A 386 -9.99 4.97 18.76
CA PHE A 386 -11.38 4.49 18.86
C PHE A 386 -11.64 3.71 20.15
N GLU A 387 -10.69 2.88 20.60
CA GLU A 387 -10.85 2.16 21.87
C GLU A 387 -10.91 3.10 23.08
N ARG A 388 -10.13 4.20 23.07
CA ARG A 388 -10.17 5.21 24.13
C ARG A 388 -11.49 5.98 24.12
N GLU A 389 -11.93 6.43 22.95
CA GLU A 389 -13.21 7.14 22.81
C GLU A 389 -14.41 6.27 23.20
N GLU A 390 -14.42 4.98 22.83
CA GLU A 390 -15.46 4.04 23.24
C GLU A 390 -15.49 3.87 24.76
N ALA A 391 -14.32 3.85 25.41
CA ALA A 391 -14.23 3.79 26.87
C ALA A 391 -14.74 5.09 27.54
N ASP A 392 -14.43 6.25 26.96
CA ASP A 392 -14.84 7.56 27.49
C ASP A 392 -16.34 7.82 27.30
N LEU A 393 -16.91 7.44 26.15
CA LEU A 393 -18.35 7.57 25.85
C LEU A 393 -19.20 6.51 26.54
N GLY A 394 -18.63 5.34 26.78
CA GLY A 394 -19.32 4.20 27.39
C GLY A 394 -19.59 4.33 28.89
N GLY A 395 -19.18 5.44 29.53
CA GLY A 395 -19.47 5.76 30.92
C GLY A 395 -19.23 4.57 31.83
N ALA A 396 -17.96 4.23 32.08
CA ALA A 396 -17.51 3.04 32.80
C ALA A 396 -18.49 2.53 33.88
N VAL A 397 -19.42 1.65 33.49
CA VAL A 397 -20.03 0.72 34.42
C VAL A 397 -18.90 -0.25 34.76
N PRO A 398 -18.42 -0.28 36.02
CA PRO A 398 -17.30 -1.15 36.37
C PRO A 398 -17.68 -2.59 36.04
N LEU A 399 -16.96 -3.22 35.10
CA LEU A 399 -17.19 -4.62 34.76
C LEU A 399 -17.13 -5.45 36.05
N THR A 400 -18.20 -6.20 36.29
CA THR A 400 -18.28 -7.08 37.44
C THR A 400 -17.16 -8.12 37.35
N ARG A 401 -16.70 -8.64 38.50
CA ARG A 401 -15.64 -9.67 38.55
C ARG A 401 -15.97 -10.90 37.68
N ALA A 402 -17.26 -11.17 37.45
CA ALA A 402 -17.75 -12.27 36.61
C ALA A 402 -17.48 -12.03 35.12
N GLU A 403 -17.78 -10.83 34.61
CA GLU A 403 -17.55 -10.47 33.19
C GLU A 403 -16.06 -10.43 32.85
N ARG A 404 -15.23 -10.08 33.85
CA ARG A 404 -13.76 -10.16 33.74
C ARG A 404 -13.22 -11.59 33.71
N ARG A 405 -13.98 -12.64 34.05
CA ARG A 405 -13.50 -14.03 33.89
C ARG A 405 -13.83 -14.58 32.50
N VAL A 406 -15.00 -14.26 31.97
CA VAL A 406 -15.46 -14.73 30.65
C VAL A 406 -14.65 -14.13 29.50
N ARG A 407 -14.08 -12.94 29.68
CA ARG A 407 -13.29 -12.26 28.62
C ARG A 407 -11.86 -12.79 28.45
N TRP A 408 -11.37 -13.59 29.41
CA TRP A 408 -9.98 -14.08 29.45
C TRP A 408 -9.87 -15.61 29.38
N SER A 409 -11.01 -16.30 29.34
CA SER A 409 -11.15 -17.69 28.87
C SER A 409 -11.44 -17.70 27.37
#